data_AF-B1C0N4-F1
#
_entry.id   AF-B1C0N4-F1
#
_cell.length_a   1.000
_cell.length_b   1.000
_cell.length_c   1.000
_cell.angle_alpha   90.00
_cell.angle_beta   90.00
_cell.angle_gamma   90.00
#
_symmetry.space_group_name_H-M   'P 1'
#
loop_
_entity.id
_entity.type
_entity.pdbx_description
1 polymer ?
#
loop_
_entity_poly.entity_id
_entity_poly.type
_entity_poly.pdbx_seq_one_letter_code
_entity_poly.pdbx_strand_id
1 'polypeptide(L)'
;MITKTRKAINFDLDNNLLKQNYPSKNYKNAWRDIKKYFEDENFIHRQYSGYVSKDDILMTDVFNLVGKLSRQYPWLKMSVMIFDVTIVGDEYNLLPIIKDET
;
A
#
# COMPACT_ATOMS: atom_id res chain seq x y z
N MET A 1 -3.50 8.53 -24.57
CA MET A 1 -3.38 9.71 -23.68
C MET A 1 -2.90 9.23 -22.33
N ILE A 2 -1.97 9.95 -21.71
CA ILE A 2 -1.52 9.68 -20.36
C ILE A 2 -2.54 10.32 -19.41
N THR A 3 -3.36 9.51 -18.74
CA THR A 3 -4.43 10.00 -17.86
C THR A 3 -4.03 9.83 -16.40
N LYS A 4 -4.14 10.89 -15.62
CA LYS A 4 -4.05 10.83 -14.15
C LYS A 4 -5.37 10.30 -13.62
N THR A 5 -5.30 9.37 -12.67
CA THR A 5 -6.47 8.86 -11.95
C THR A 5 -6.07 8.52 -10.52
N ARG A 6 -7.05 8.40 -9.63
CA ARG A 6 -6.88 7.77 -8.31
C ARG A 6 -6.33 6.35 -8.47
N LYS A 7 -5.44 5.96 -7.56
CA LYS A 7 -4.82 4.63 -7.55
C LYS A 7 -4.97 3.99 -6.19
N ALA A 8 -5.26 2.70 -6.15
CA ALA A 8 -5.16 1.90 -4.94
C ALA A 8 -3.98 0.95 -5.05
N ILE A 9 -3.20 0.81 -3.98
CA ILE A 9 -2.11 -0.14 -3.86
C ILE A 9 -2.47 -1.12 -2.74
N ASN A 10 -2.34 -2.41 -3.03
CA ASN A 10 -2.48 -3.47 -2.03
C ASN A 10 -1.25 -4.37 -2.07
N PHE A 11 -0.88 -4.91 -0.91
CA PHE A 11 0.24 -5.84 -0.83
C PHE A 11 0.02 -6.90 0.24
N ASP A 12 0.80 -7.98 0.17
CA ASP A 12 0.89 -8.96 1.24
C ASP A 12 2.35 -9.35 1.49
N LEU A 13 2.67 -9.65 2.76
CA LEU A 13 4.02 -9.95 3.23
C LEU A 13 4.05 -11.29 3.96
N ASP A 14 5.06 -12.11 3.67
CA ASP A 14 5.34 -13.35 4.38
C ASP A 14 5.97 -13.07 5.75
N ASN A 15 5.28 -13.48 6.82
CA ASN A 15 5.73 -13.30 8.20
C ASN A 15 7.02 -14.05 8.54
N ASN A 16 7.26 -15.22 7.95
CA ASN A 16 8.46 -16.01 8.20
C ASN A 16 9.68 -15.37 7.52
N LEU A 17 9.51 -14.86 6.30
CA LEU A 17 10.56 -14.12 5.60
C LEU A 17 10.83 -12.78 6.28
N LEU A 18 9.81 -12.08 6.79
CA LEU A 18 10.02 -10.87 7.59
C LEU A 18 10.82 -11.15 8.87
N LYS A 19 10.54 -12.24 9.60
CA LYS A 19 11.32 -12.61 10.79
C LYS A 19 12.81 -12.84 10.48
N GLN A 20 13.14 -13.31 9.27
CA GLN A 20 14.51 -13.58 8.84
C GLN A 20 15.23 -12.34 8.33
N ASN A 21 14.50 -11.46 7.65
CA ASN A 21 15.09 -10.42 6.80
C ASN A 21 14.86 -8.98 7.28
N TYR A 22 13.89 -8.75 8.16
CA TYR A 22 13.60 -7.42 8.69
C TYR A 22 14.69 -7.00 9.70
N PRO A 23 15.20 -5.75 9.67
CA PRO A 23 16.38 -5.33 10.44
C PRO A 23 16.20 -5.24 11.96
N SER A 24 15.04 -5.61 12.49
CA SER A 24 14.73 -5.56 13.92
C SER A 24 13.93 -6.78 14.38
N LYS A 25 14.03 -7.11 15.68
CA LYS A 25 13.29 -8.23 16.30
C LYS A 25 11.77 -8.10 16.15
N ASN A 26 11.26 -6.87 16.10
CA ASN A 26 9.83 -6.63 15.91
C ASN A 26 9.50 -6.47 14.43
N TYR A 27 9.47 -7.60 13.70
CA TYR A 27 9.22 -7.65 12.26
C TYR A 27 7.89 -7.02 11.83
N LYS A 28 6.91 -6.93 12.75
CA LYS A 28 5.62 -6.25 12.49
C LYS A 28 5.77 -4.74 12.26
N ASN A 29 6.91 -4.15 12.60
CA ASN A 29 7.20 -2.77 12.23
C ASN A 29 7.27 -2.55 10.72
N ALA A 30 7.42 -3.60 9.90
CA ALA A 30 7.34 -3.55 8.44
C ALA A 30 6.08 -2.81 7.94
N TRP A 31 4.91 -3.10 8.51
CA TRP A 31 3.67 -2.42 8.14
C TRP A 31 3.64 -0.95 8.54
N ARG A 32 4.26 -0.60 9.68
CA ARG A 32 4.36 0.79 10.13
C ARG A 32 5.27 1.59 9.21
N ASP A 33 6.39 1.00 8.78
CA ASP A 33 7.32 1.64 7.85
C ASP A 33 6.68 1.89 6.49
N ILE A 34 6.01 0.88 5.92
CA ILE A 34 5.26 1.03 4.66
C ILE A 34 4.12 2.03 4.81
N LYS A 35 3.37 2.00 5.91
CA LYS A 35 2.30 2.96 6.20
C LYS A 35 2.83 4.38 6.17
N LYS A 36 3.89 4.64 6.94
CA LYS A 36 4.52 5.95 7.00
C LYS A 36 4.97 6.42 5.62
N TYR A 37 5.64 5.54 4.87
CA TYR A 37 6.10 5.86 3.51
C TYR A 37 4.93 6.29 2.60
N PHE A 38 3.84 5.54 2.59
CA PHE A 38 2.68 5.88 1.75
C PHE A 38 1.95 7.15 2.22
N GLU A 39 1.82 7.37 3.52
CA GLU A 39 1.23 8.61 4.06
C GLU A 39 2.08 9.84 3.69
N ASP A 40 3.41 9.72 3.74
CA ASP A 40 4.36 10.77 3.33
C ASP A 40 4.27 11.05 1.80
N GLU A 41 3.95 10.03 0.98
CA GLU A 41 3.73 10.13 -0.47
C GLU A 41 2.27 10.44 -0.86
N ASN A 42 1.49 10.99 0.08
CA ASN A 42 0.11 11.44 -0.12
C ASN A 42 -0.90 10.34 -0.50
N PHE A 43 -0.72 9.14 0.06
CA PHE A 43 -1.75 8.10 0.10
C PHE A 43 -2.48 8.10 1.45
N ILE A 44 -3.72 7.62 1.45
CA ILE A 44 -4.53 7.37 2.64
C ILE A 44 -4.53 5.88 2.90
N HIS A 45 -4.21 5.48 4.14
CA HIS A 45 -4.41 4.12 4.61
C HIS A 45 -5.92 3.85 4.76
N ARG A 46 -6.43 2.77 4.15
CA ARG A 46 -7.86 2.41 4.21
C ARG A 46 -8.12 1.22 5.13
N GLN A 47 -7.44 0.12 4.88
CA GLN A 47 -7.58 -1.12 5.64
C GLN A 47 -6.32 -1.97 5.44
N TYR A 48 -5.91 -2.73 6.47
CA TYR A 48 -4.81 -3.70 6.38
C TYR A 48 -3.61 -3.20 5.57
N SER A 49 -3.30 -3.84 4.44
CA SER A 49 -2.21 -3.48 3.53
C SER A 49 -2.67 -2.69 2.30
N GLY A 50 -3.81 -2.00 2.39
CA GLY A 50 -4.45 -1.23 1.31
C GLY A 50 -4.35 0.29 1.50
N TYR A 51 -3.94 0.98 0.44
CA TYR A 51 -3.69 2.42 0.41
C TYR A 51 -4.29 3.01 -0.86
N VAL A 52 -4.87 4.21 -0.78
CA VAL A 52 -5.42 4.92 -1.94
C VAL A 52 -4.77 6.30 -2.05
N SER A 53 -4.32 6.69 -3.24
CA SER A 53 -3.75 8.03 -3.47
C SER A 53 -4.77 9.10 -3.08
N LYS A 54 -4.39 10.27 -2.57
CA LYS A 54 -5.36 11.38 -2.33
C LYS A 54 -5.75 12.10 -3.60
N ASP A 55 -4.82 12.19 -4.55
CA ASP A 55 -5.00 12.90 -5.80
C ASP A 55 -4.87 11.93 -6.98
N ASP A 56 -5.28 12.42 -8.16
CA ASP A 56 -5.05 11.74 -9.42
C ASP A 56 -3.56 11.74 -9.76
N ILE A 57 -2.99 10.55 -9.94
CA ILE A 57 -1.57 10.35 -10.23
C ILE A 57 -1.35 9.54 -11.51
N LEU A 58 -0.16 9.69 -12.10
CA LEU A 58 0.25 8.90 -13.24
C LEU A 58 0.65 7.49 -12.80
N MET A 59 0.44 6.51 -13.68
CA MET A 59 0.95 5.16 -13.43
C MET A 59 2.49 5.14 -13.33
N THR A 60 3.17 5.99 -14.09
CA THR A 60 4.64 6.14 -14.02
C THR A 60 5.10 6.67 -12.66
N ASP A 61 4.33 7.54 -12.04
CA ASP A 61 4.65 8.06 -10.70
C ASP A 61 4.51 6.96 -9.65
N VAL A 62 3.49 6.09 -9.78
CA VAL A 62 3.36 4.88 -8.95
C VAL A 62 4.58 3.97 -9.10
N PHE A 63 5.01 3.68 -10.33
CA PHE A 63 6.19 2.82 -10.56
C PHE A 63 7.45 3.41 -9.93
N ASN A 64 7.65 4.72 -10.08
CA ASN A 64 8.79 5.40 -9.48
C ASN A 64 8.75 5.35 -7.94
N LEU A 65 7.58 5.57 -7.36
CA LEU A 65 7.32 5.50 -5.92
C LEU A 65 7.60 4.09 -5.37
N VAL A 66 7.04 3.04 -5.98
CA VAL A 66 7.28 1.65 -5.53
C VAL A 66 8.76 1.26 -5.71
N GLY A 67 9.41 1.73 -6.76
CA GLY A 67 10.85 1.57 -6.95
C GLY A 67 11.66 2.22 -5.82
N LYS A 68 11.29 3.41 -5.35
CA LYS A 68 11.92 4.08 -4.21
C LYS A 68 11.66 3.33 -2.91
N LEU A 69 10.42 2.91 -2.64
CA LEU A 69 10.04 2.08 -1.49
C LEU A 69 10.92 0.83 -1.39
N SER A 70 11.07 0.08 -2.49
CA SER A 70 11.87 -1.16 -2.54
C SER A 70 13.36 -0.93 -2.25
N ARG A 71 13.92 0.21 -2.71
CA ARG A 71 15.30 0.60 -2.38
C ARG A 71 15.46 1.03 -0.92
N GLN A 72 14.50 1.76 -0.39
CA GLN A 72 14.49 2.23 1.00
C GLN A 72 14.33 1.09 2.00
N TYR A 73 13.56 0.06 1.63
CA TYR A 73 13.31 -1.11 2.45
C TYR A 73 13.76 -2.39 1.74
N PRO A 74 15.07 -2.71 1.73
CA PRO A 74 15.59 -3.89 1.04
C PRO A 74 14.99 -5.23 1.50
N TRP A 75 14.41 -5.27 2.70
CA TRP A 75 13.68 -6.44 3.20
C TRP A 75 12.40 -6.73 2.42
N LEU A 76 11.79 -5.70 1.79
CA LEU A 76 10.51 -5.83 1.09
C LEU A 76 10.59 -6.86 -0.03
N LYS A 77 11.62 -6.81 -0.89
CA LYS A 77 11.77 -7.78 -2.00
C LYS A 77 11.93 -9.23 -1.52
N MET A 78 12.37 -9.44 -0.27
CA MET A 78 12.61 -10.76 0.29
C MET A 78 11.36 -11.35 0.95
N SER A 79 10.35 -10.52 1.25
CA SER A 79 9.15 -10.94 1.98
C SER A 79 7.84 -10.65 1.27
N VAL A 80 7.84 -9.86 0.18
CA VAL A 80 6.62 -9.51 -0.54
C VAL A 80 6.08 -10.72 -1.32
N MET A 81 4.79 -11.00 -1.15
CA MET A 81 4.09 -12.07 -1.86
C MET A 81 3.21 -11.51 -2.97
N ILE A 82 2.54 -10.40 -2.70
CA ILE A 82 1.65 -9.69 -3.62
C ILE A 82 1.94 -8.20 -3.51
N PHE A 83 1.95 -7.49 -4.64
CA PHE A 83 2.02 -6.04 -4.68
C PHE A 83 1.36 -5.55 -5.97
N ASP A 84 0.12 -5.08 -5.86
CA ASP A 84 -0.68 -4.65 -7.00
C ASP A 84 -1.02 -3.16 -6.92
N VAL A 85 -1.33 -2.60 -8.09
CA VAL A 85 -1.95 -1.29 -8.22
C VAL A 85 -3.21 -1.43 -9.08
N THR A 86 -4.30 -0.83 -8.63
CA THR A 86 -5.55 -0.70 -9.39
C THR A 86 -5.88 0.76 -9.65
N ILE A 87 -6.61 1.01 -10.74
CA ILE A 87 -7.21 2.31 -11.01
C ILE A 87 -8.54 2.38 -10.26
N VAL A 88 -8.69 3.40 -9.42
CA VAL A 88 -9.92 3.64 -8.67
C VAL A 88 -10.79 4.58 -9.50
N GLY A 89 -12.01 4.11 -9.80
CA GLY A 89 -13.08 4.96 -10.31
C GLY A 89 -13.80 5.63 -9.14
N ASP A 90 -15.07 5.32 -8.96
CA ASP A 90 -15.85 5.80 -7.82
C ASP A 90 -15.65 4.92 -6.58
N GLU A 91 -15.60 5.54 -5.40
CA GLU A 91 -15.57 4.85 -4.10
C GLU A 91 -16.88 5.08 -3.34
N TYR A 92 -17.52 4.01 -2.86
CA TYR A 92 -18.75 4.08 -2.06
C TYR A 92 -18.53 3.42 -0.69
N ASN A 93 -18.95 4.09 0.39
CA ASN A 93 -18.90 3.53 1.74
C ASN A 93 -20.19 2.76 2.04
N LEU A 94 -20.09 1.43 2.15
CA LEU A 94 -21.25 0.56 2.42
C LEU A 94 -21.43 0.23 3.91
N LEU A 95 -20.55 0.73 4.80
CA LEU A 95 -20.70 0.53 6.26
C LEU A 95 -22.05 1.03 6.80
N PRO A 96 -22.62 2.17 6.35
CA PRO A 96 -23.94 2.59 6.80
C PRO A 96 -25.01 1.53 6.51
N ILE A 97 -25.03 0.98 5.29
CA ILE A 97 -26.01 -0.04 4.88
C ILE A 97 -25.91 -1.26 5.80
N ILE A 98 -24.70 -1.80 6.01
CA ILE A 98 -24.48 -2.97 6.88
C ILE A 98 -24.93 -2.72 8.32
N LYS A 99 -24.74 -1.49 8.84
CA LYS A 99 -25.13 -1.13 10.20
C LYS A 99 -26.63 -0.92 10.37
N ASP A 100 -27.33 -0.67 9.27
CA ASP A 100 -28.77 -0.42 9.23
C ASP A 100 -29.58 -1.71 8.91
N GLU A 101 -28.93 -2.81 8.52
CA GLU A 101 -29.57 -4.14 8.38
C GLU A 101 -29.99 -4.69 9.76
N THR A 102 -31.28 -5.00 9.92
CA THR A 102 -31.89 -5.57 11.14
C THR A 102 -32.07 -7.07 11.07
#